data_AF-A0A5C5GCM8-F1
#
_entry.id   AF-A0A5C5GCM8-F1
#
_cell.length_a   1.000
_cell.length_b   1.000
_cell.length_c   1.000
_cell.angle_alpha   90.00
_cell.angle_beta   90.00
_cell.angle_gamma   90.00
#
_symmetry.space_group_name_H-M   'P 1'
#
loop_
_entity.id
_entity.type
_entity.pdbx_description
1 polymer ?
#
loop_
_entity_poly.entity_id
_entity_poly.type
_entity_poly.pdbx_seq_one_letter_code
_entity_poly.pdbx_strand_id
1 'polypeptide(L)'
;MTLRSSAALMVLLAALAGCVEGTQNAVTTNSSGGSASGTILPRGDGGFALSFTTAGQTCTASYNRVVPGGTEVAPVRCTGDGSGNATLIYAADGSPDRATFGGLGIGSGTLVF
;
A
#
# COMPACT_ATOMS: atom_id res chain seq x y z
N MET A 1 15.50 -53.00 19.10
CA MET A 1 14.19 -52.48 18.67
C MET A 1 13.75 -51.42 19.66
N THR A 2 13.85 -50.15 19.27
CA THR A 2 13.21 -49.02 19.96
C THR A 2 13.15 -47.86 18.94
N LEU A 3 12.06 -47.81 18.17
CA LEU A 3 11.74 -46.67 17.31
C LEU A 3 11.41 -45.46 18.20
N ARG A 4 12.18 -44.39 18.11
CA ARG A 4 11.84 -43.10 18.72
C ARG A 4 11.14 -42.22 17.70
N SER A 5 9.95 -41.79 18.10
CA SER A 5 9.07 -40.82 17.45
C SER A 5 9.81 -39.57 16.99
N SER A 6 9.80 -39.33 15.68
CA SER A 6 10.22 -38.08 15.05
C SER A 6 9.20 -37.66 13.99
N ALA A 7 7.92 -37.62 14.35
CA ALA A 7 6.83 -37.15 13.49
C ALA A 7 6.20 -35.90 14.12
N ALA A 8 6.97 -34.83 14.26
CA ALA A 8 6.43 -33.55 14.74
C ALA A 8 7.09 -32.31 14.10
N LEU A 9 7.90 -32.48 13.05
CA LEU A 9 8.67 -31.36 12.48
C LEU A 9 8.35 -31.02 11.02
N MET A 10 7.29 -31.60 10.45
CA MET A 10 7.02 -31.51 9.00
C MET A 10 5.66 -30.89 8.64
N VAL A 11 5.04 -30.13 9.56
CA VAL A 11 3.78 -29.40 9.30
C VAL A 11 3.96 -27.87 9.42
N LEU A 12 5.14 -27.39 9.81
CA LEU A 12 5.38 -25.96 10.07
C LEU A 12 6.01 -25.17 8.90
N LEU A 13 6.13 -25.78 7.70
CA LEU A 13 6.67 -25.10 6.52
C LEU A 13 5.61 -24.68 5.48
N ALA A 14 4.32 -24.93 5.73
CA ALA A 14 3.24 -24.55 4.81
C ALA A 14 2.72 -23.10 5.01
N ALA A 15 3.22 -22.35 6.00
CA ALA A 15 2.70 -21.02 6.35
C ALA A 15 3.43 -19.83 5.71
N LEU A 16 4.47 -20.06 4.89
CA LEU A 16 5.22 -18.96 4.24
C LEU A 16 4.72 -18.61 2.84
N ALA A 17 3.71 -19.32 2.32
CA ALA A 17 2.91 -18.85 1.20
C ALA A 17 1.77 -17.95 1.71
N GLY A 18 2.10 -17.03 2.61
CA GLY A 18 1.28 -15.85 2.84
C GLY A 18 1.31 -15.02 1.57
N CYS A 19 0.52 -15.42 0.57
CA CYS A 19 -0.09 -14.47 -0.34
C CYS A 19 -0.62 -13.37 0.58
N VAL A 20 -0.01 -12.20 0.55
CA VAL A 20 -0.58 -11.05 1.27
C VAL A 20 -1.85 -10.72 0.48
N GLU A 21 -2.95 -11.38 0.84
CA GLU A 21 -4.24 -11.20 0.20
C GLU A 21 -4.62 -9.73 0.38
N GLY A 22 -4.69 -8.99 -0.74
CA GLY A 22 -5.08 -7.59 -0.76
C GLY A 22 -3.99 -6.56 -1.06
N THR A 23 -2.74 -6.95 -1.37
CA THR A 23 -1.81 -5.99 -2.00
C THR A 23 -2.25 -5.70 -3.42
N GLN A 24 -2.41 -4.42 -3.75
CA GLN A 24 -2.82 -3.95 -5.07
C GLN A 24 -1.77 -2.99 -5.62
N ASN A 25 -1.55 -3.04 -6.93
CA ASN A 25 -0.53 -2.24 -7.63
C ASN A 25 -1.21 -1.38 -8.70
N ALA A 26 -0.78 -0.14 -8.81
CA ALA A 26 -1.29 0.83 -9.76
C ALA A 26 -0.14 1.58 -10.45
N VAL A 27 -0.34 1.95 -11.70
CA VAL A 27 0.57 2.82 -12.45
C VAL A 27 -0.24 3.90 -13.12
N THR A 28 0.25 5.13 -13.08
CA THR A 28 -0.41 6.30 -13.64
C THR A 28 0.60 7.27 -14.23
N THR A 29 0.12 8.19 -15.06
CA THR A 29 0.90 9.33 -15.53
C THR A 29 0.73 10.46 -14.51
N ASN A 30 1.84 10.99 -13.99
CA ASN A 30 1.81 12.13 -13.10
C ASN A 30 1.63 13.44 -13.89
N SER A 31 1.09 14.47 -13.24
CA SER A 31 0.80 15.76 -13.88
C SER A 31 2.06 16.54 -14.30
N SER A 32 3.24 16.10 -13.86
CA SER A 32 4.54 16.67 -14.24
C SER A 32 5.13 16.00 -15.50
N GLY A 33 4.41 15.09 -16.15
CA GLY A 33 4.83 14.42 -17.39
C GLY A 33 5.70 13.17 -17.18
N GLY A 34 5.89 12.72 -15.93
CA GLY A 34 6.55 11.47 -15.58
C GLY A 34 5.56 10.36 -15.21
N SER A 35 6.06 9.14 -15.02
CA SER A 35 5.24 8.04 -14.48
C SER A 35 5.24 8.05 -12.96
N ALA A 36 4.10 7.71 -12.37
CA ALA A 36 4.00 7.36 -10.97
C ALA A 36 3.50 5.92 -10.85
N SER A 37 4.15 5.13 -10.00
CA SER A 37 3.73 3.77 -9.67
C SER A 37 3.48 3.68 -8.18
N GLY A 38 2.48 2.93 -7.77
CA GLY A 38 2.18 2.75 -6.35
C GLY A 38 1.62 1.38 -6.03
N THR A 39 1.75 1.06 -4.76
CA THR A 39 1.32 -0.19 -4.17
C THR A 39 0.59 0.15 -2.88
N ILE A 40 -0.60 -0.41 -2.71
CA ILE A 40 -1.34 -0.33 -1.45
C ILE A 40 -1.34 -1.69 -0.77
N LEU A 41 -1.02 -1.69 0.52
CA LEU A 41 -0.90 -2.88 1.34
C LEU A 41 -1.86 -2.79 2.52
N PRO A 42 -2.67 -3.83 2.79
CA PRO A 42 -3.43 -3.92 4.03
C PRO A 42 -2.46 -4.09 5.20
N ARG A 43 -2.80 -3.46 6.32
CA ARG A 43 -2.02 -3.51 7.57
C ARG A 43 -2.74 -4.36 8.60
N GLY A 44 -1.98 -5.01 9.48
CA GLY A 44 -2.54 -5.86 10.55
C GLY A 44 -3.36 -5.13 11.61
N ASP A 45 -3.29 -3.79 11.64
CA ASP A 45 -4.13 -2.92 12.49
C ASP A 45 -5.48 -2.56 11.83
N GLY A 46 -5.78 -3.12 10.65
CA GLY A 46 -7.01 -2.87 9.90
C GLY A 46 -6.97 -1.65 8.98
N GLY A 47 -5.83 -0.96 8.91
CA GLY A 47 -5.60 0.17 8.00
C GLY A 47 -4.93 -0.23 6.68
N PHE A 48 -4.48 0.79 5.93
CA PHE A 48 -3.74 0.61 4.68
C PHE A 48 -2.44 1.41 4.69
N ALA A 49 -1.41 0.89 4.04
CA ALA A 49 -0.18 1.60 3.74
C ALA A 49 -0.08 1.78 2.22
N LEU A 50 0.06 3.03 1.77
CA LEU A 50 0.38 3.35 0.38
C LEU A 50 1.87 3.63 0.28
N SER A 51 2.53 2.99 -0.69
CA SER A 51 3.87 3.33 -1.15
C SER A 51 3.80 3.69 -2.63
N PHE A 52 4.41 4.79 -3.05
CA PHE A 52 4.42 5.19 -4.45
C PHE A 52 5.71 5.91 -4.81
N THR A 53 6.13 5.78 -6.06
CA THR A 53 7.29 6.46 -6.62
C THR A 53 6.82 7.51 -7.61
N THR A 54 7.27 8.75 -7.44
CA THR A 54 7.00 9.87 -8.35
C THR A 54 8.19 10.83 -8.35
N ALA A 55 8.48 11.46 -9.50
CA ALA A 55 9.58 12.42 -9.63
C ALA A 55 10.95 11.89 -9.10
N GLY A 56 11.20 10.58 -9.22
CA GLY A 56 12.44 9.93 -8.75
C GLY A 56 12.52 9.71 -7.23
N GLN A 57 11.45 9.99 -6.48
CA GLN A 57 11.39 9.82 -5.03
C GLN A 57 10.40 8.71 -4.66
N THR A 58 10.69 7.96 -3.61
CA THR A 58 9.74 7.02 -3.02
C THR A 58 9.04 7.69 -1.84
N CYS A 59 7.72 7.62 -1.84
CA CYS A 59 6.82 8.31 -0.95
C CYS A 59 5.86 7.31 -0.29
N THR A 60 5.53 7.54 0.98
CA THR A 60 4.68 6.64 1.77
C THR A 60 3.61 7.41 2.52
N ALA A 61 2.43 6.81 2.66
CA ALA A 61 1.32 7.32 3.47
C ALA A 61 0.68 6.15 4.24
N SER A 62 0.17 6.42 5.45
CA SER A 62 -0.52 5.42 6.27
C SER A 62 -1.90 5.91 6.62
N TYR A 63 -2.88 5.04 6.41
CA TYR A 63 -4.31 5.27 6.60
C TYR A 63 -4.78 4.33 7.72
N ASN A 64 -5.36 4.90 8.77
CA ASN A 64 -5.72 4.15 9.99
C ASN A 64 -7.22 3.93 10.10
N ARG A 65 -8.04 4.52 9.22
CA ARG A 65 -9.49 4.47 9.29
C ARG A 65 -10.08 4.12 7.94
N VAL A 66 -10.49 2.86 7.79
CA VAL A 66 -11.31 2.46 6.65
C VAL A 66 -12.67 3.13 6.74
N VAL A 67 -13.01 3.91 5.72
CA VAL A 67 -14.31 4.58 5.57
C VAL A 67 -14.97 4.08 4.29
N PRO A 68 -15.78 2.99 4.33
CA PRO A 68 -16.44 2.47 3.13
C PRO A 68 -17.25 3.54 2.38
N GLY A 69 -17.02 3.66 1.07
CA GLY A 69 -17.61 4.69 0.21
C GLY A 69 -17.13 6.12 0.49
N GLY A 70 -16.16 6.29 1.40
CA GLY A 70 -15.61 7.58 1.82
C GLY A 70 -14.14 7.74 1.46
N THR A 71 -13.49 8.68 2.14
CA THR A 71 -12.08 9.01 1.91
C THR A 71 -11.32 9.22 3.21
N GLU A 72 -10.02 8.95 3.20
CA GLU A 72 -9.08 9.29 4.26
C GLU A 72 -7.89 10.05 3.67
N VAL A 73 -7.42 11.08 4.37
CA VAL A 73 -6.25 11.87 3.96
C VAL A 73 -5.10 11.59 4.92
N ALA A 74 -3.92 11.34 4.38
CA ALA A 74 -2.71 11.12 5.15
C ALA A 74 -1.55 11.98 4.62
N PRO A 75 -0.68 12.50 5.52
CA PRO A 75 0.55 13.14 5.09
C PRO A 75 1.49 12.14 4.43
N VAL A 76 2.19 12.60 3.41
CA VAL A 76 3.16 11.79 2.67
C VAL A 76 4.56 12.03 3.22
N ARG A 77 5.31 10.94 3.38
CA ARG A 77 6.73 10.95 3.72
C ARG A 77 7.56 10.41 2.56
N CYS A 78 8.44 11.25 2.00
CA CYS A 78 9.29 10.88 0.89
C CYS A 78 10.76 10.75 1.31
N THR A 79 11.54 10.01 0.52
CA THR A 79 12.99 9.84 0.73
C THR A 79 13.81 11.09 0.44
N GLY A 80 13.25 12.09 -0.25
CA GLY A 80 13.87 13.40 -0.49
C GLY A 80 13.07 14.54 0.11
N ASP A 81 13.28 15.77 -0.38
CA ASP A 81 12.63 16.99 0.12
C ASP A 81 11.15 17.12 -0.28
N GLY A 82 10.63 16.16 -1.05
CA GLY A 82 9.23 16.10 -1.46
C GLY A 82 8.28 16.01 -0.26
N SER A 83 7.22 16.82 -0.28
CA SER A 83 6.21 16.84 0.79
C SER A 83 4.81 17.07 0.22
N GLY A 84 3.79 16.52 0.88
CA GLY A 84 2.41 16.65 0.43
C GLY A 84 1.45 15.77 1.20
N ASN A 85 0.29 15.53 0.60
CA ASN A 85 -0.71 14.63 1.14
C ASN A 85 -1.13 13.62 0.08
N ALA A 86 -1.64 12.49 0.55
CA ALA A 86 -2.32 11.50 -0.26
C ALA A 86 -3.71 11.24 0.33
N THR A 87 -4.68 11.12 -0.55
CA THR A 87 -6.07 10.84 -0.21
C THR A 87 -6.41 9.47 -0.77
N LEU A 88 -6.77 8.54 0.10
CA LEU A 88 -7.30 7.25 -0.28
C LEU A 88 -8.82 7.34 -0.38
N ILE A 89 -9.37 6.87 -1.48
CA ILE A 89 -10.80 6.72 -1.72
C ILE A 89 -11.12 5.24 -1.63
N TYR A 90 -12.14 4.91 -0.83
CA TYR A 90 -12.58 3.55 -0.61
C TYR A 90 -13.82 3.23 -1.45
N ALA A 91 -13.89 2.00 -1.95
CA ALA A 91 -15.10 1.44 -2.51
C ALA A 91 -16.15 1.22 -1.42
N ALA A 92 -17.38 0.87 -1.83
CA ALA A 92 -18.51 0.67 -0.91
C ALA A 92 -18.30 -0.48 0.09
N ASP A 93 -17.41 -1.44 -0.21
CA ASP A 93 -17.03 -2.55 0.66
C ASP A 93 -15.86 -2.20 1.61
N GLY A 94 -15.29 -0.99 1.51
CA GLY A 94 -14.14 -0.56 2.31
C GLY A 94 -12.78 -0.93 1.71
N SER A 95 -12.74 -1.56 0.53
CA SER A 95 -11.49 -1.79 -0.18
C SER A 95 -10.93 -0.50 -0.80
N PRO A 96 -9.61 -0.39 -1.01
CA PRO A 96 -9.02 0.69 -1.78
C PRO A 96 -9.55 0.74 -3.22
N ASP A 97 -10.08 1.88 -3.66
CA ASP A 97 -10.50 2.12 -5.05
C ASP A 97 -9.44 2.93 -5.82
N ARG A 98 -9.04 4.07 -5.26
CA ARG A 98 -7.98 4.90 -5.83
C ARG A 98 -7.30 5.74 -4.75
N ALA A 99 -6.05 6.11 -5.00
CA ALA A 99 -5.34 7.10 -4.21
C ALA A 99 -4.94 8.29 -5.09
N THR A 100 -5.27 9.50 -4.64
CA THR A 100 -4.74 10.73 -5.23
C THR A 100 -3.61 11.26 -4.35
N PHE A 101 -2.56 11.79 -4.96
CA PHE A 101 -1.48 12.44 -4.22
C PHE A 101 -1.18 13.80 -4.83
N GLY A 102 -0.67 14.71 -3.99
CA GLY A 102 -0.33 16.06 -4.40
C GLY A 102 0.62 16.71 -3.40
N GLY A 103 1.64 17.38 -3.92
CA GLY A 103 2.61 18.03 -3.06
C GLY A 103 3.74 18.77 -3.79
N LEU A 104 4.51 19.53 -3.02
CA LEU A 104 5.70 20.22 -3.50
C LEU A 104 6.83 19.21 -3.69
N GLY A 105 7.50 19.27 -4.84
CA GLY A 105 8.60 18.36 -5.19
C GLY A 105 8.19 16.95 -5.60
N ILE A 106 6.92 16.56 -5.43
CA ILE A 106 6.39 15.23 -5.83
C ILE A 106 5.39 15.28 -6.99
N GLY A 107 4.85 16.47 -7.29
CA GLY A 107 3.80 16.68 -8.28
C GLY A 107 2.45 16.17 -7.78
N SER A 108 1.59 15.78 -8.71
CA SER A 108 0.28 15.19 -8.42
C SER A 108 -0.05 14.03 -9.35
N GLY A 109 -0.93 13.14 -8.91
CA GLY A 109 -1.39 12.02 -9.72
C GLY A 109 -2.48 11.21 -9.03
N THR A 110 -3.06 10.28 -9.79
CA THR A 110 -4.12 9.38 -9.32
C THR A 110 -3.76 7.94 -9.66
N LEU A 111 -3.60 7.12 -8.64
CA LEU A 111 -3.38 5.67 -8.72
C LEU A 111 -4.74 4.98 -8.56
N VAL A 112 -5.14 4.12 -9.50
CA VAL A 112 -6.39 3.35 -9.45
C VAL A 112 -6.02 1.89 -9.21
N PHE A 113 -6.65 1.26 -8.21
CA PHE A 113 -6.33 -0.09 -7.74
C PHE A 113 -7.42 -1.08 -8.16
#